data_AF-A0A523PXE5-F1
#
_entry.id   AF-A0A523PXE5-F1
#
_cell.length_a   1.000
_cell.length_b   1.000
_cell.length_c   1.000
_cell.angle_alpha   90.00
_cell.angle_beta   90.00
_cell.angle_gamma   90.00
#
_symmetry.space_group_name_H-M   'P 1'
#
loop_
_entity.id
_entity.type
_entity.pdbx_description
1 polymer ?
#
loop_
_entity_poly.entity_id
_entity_poly.type
_entity_poly.pdbx_seq_one_letter_code
_entity_poly.pdbx_strand_id
1 'polypeptide(L)'
;MGTQILTRTLKFENLGLILVLKADALYSFSNFRAQEMAYATLLELSHLADGPKERIPMILQSYTPEHRLLQNFSVFDFATHSKEMLYQRKQYHYPPFSRIIQVNFYHKNQQKVQKVAHLFADLLRPSFTLETLLGPEAASIPKINNIYIFQLLIKIMPEMSPKKVKDLLGSSAEKIASISSLSTVKIKIDVDPL
;
A
#
# COMPACT_ATOMS: atom_id res chain seq x y z
N MET A 1 21.71 -14.18 -1.85
CA MET A 1 21.08 -12.90 -1.46
C MET A 1 19.61 -12.99 -1.81
N GLY A 2 18.73 -13.08 -0.82
CA GLY A 2 17.28 -13.14 -1.02
C GLY A 2 16.67 -11.76 -0.78
N THR A 3 15.97 -11.22 -1.77
CA THR A 3 15.17 -9.98 -1.67
C THR A 3 13.81 -10.20 -0.99
N GLN A 4 13.54 -11.42 -0.56
CA GLN A 4 12.32 -11.80 0.14
C GLN A 4 12.65 -12.36 1.52
N ILE A 5 11.80 -12.02 2.48
CA ILE A 5 11.79 -12.56 3.83
C ILE A 5 11.44 -14.06 3.72
N LEU A 6 12.43 -14.93 3.89
CA LEU A 6 12.30 -16.40 3.90
C LEU A 6 12.03 -16.88 5.34
N THR A 7 10.91 -16.51 5.96
CA THR A 7 10.69 -16.78 7.40
C THR A 7 9.58 -17.77 7.75
N ARG A 8 8.67 -18.11 6.83
CA ARG A 8 7.51 -18.96 7.21
C ARG A 8 7.80 -20.46 7.36
N THR A 9 8.97 -20.97 6.94
CA THR A 9 9.21 -22.43 6.91
C THR A 9 10.62 -22.89 7.27
N LEU A 10 11.58 -21.99 7.51
CA LEU A 10 12.97 -22.36 7.77
C LEU A 10 13.30 -22.19 9.26
N LYS A 11 13.32 -23.32 10.00
CA LYS A 11 13.92 -23.36 11.33
C LYS A 11 15.43 -23.34 11.15
N PHE A 12 16.08 -22.23 11.47
CA PHE A 12 17.54 -22.15 11.48
C PHE A 12 18.03 -22.61 12.87
N GLU A 13 18.56 -23.82 12.95
CA GLU A 13 19.02 -24.40 14.21
C GLU A 13 20.33 -23.74 14.73
N ASN A 14 21.09 -23.07 13.85
CA ASN A 14 22.38 -22.45 14.15
C ASN A 14 22.43 -20.99 13.66
N LEU A 15 21.44 -20.16 14.03
CA LEU A 15 21.42 -18.76 13.65
C LEU A 15 22.26 -17.94 14.65
N GLY A 16 23.39 -17.37 14.22
CA GLY A 16 24.35 -16.68 15.11
C GLY A 16 24.30 -15.15 15.05
N LEU A 17 23.69 -14.57 14.01
CA LEU A 17 23.54 -13.12 13.83
C LEU A 17 22.41 -12.84 12.84
N ILE A 18 21.57 -11.86 13.15
CA ILE A 18 20.61 -11.28 12.19
C ILE A 18 21.12 -9.91 11.76
N LEU A 19 21.33 -9.71 10.46
CA LEU A 19 21.74 -8.43 9.89
C LEU A 19 20.65 -7.92 8.93
N VAL A 20 20.01 -6.80 9.29
CA VAL A 20 19.06 -6.11 8.42
C VAL A 20 19.78 -4.97 7.73
N LEU A 21 20.10 -5.16 6.46
CA LEU A 21 20.73 -4.17 5.62
C LEU A 21 19.69 -3.18 5.07
N LYS A 22 20.01 -1.89 5.09
CA LYS A 22 19.15 -0.80 4.59
C LYS A 22 17.72 -0.88 5.14
N ALA A 23 17.59 -0.84 6.46
CA ALA A 23 16.29 -0.84 7.13
C ALA A 23 15.37 0.30 6.66
N ASP A 24 15.93 1.41 6.14
CA ASP A 24 15.17 2.51 5.56
C ASP A 24 14.24 2.07 4.42
N ALA A 25 14.67 1.07 3.63
CA ALA A 25 13.90 0.55 2.51
C ALA A 25 12.59 -0.13 2.94
N LEU A 26 12.50 -0.59 4.20
CA LEU A 26 11.31 -1.27 4.71
C LEU A 26 10.11 -0.32 4.83
N TYR A 27 10.35 0.94 5.24
CA TYR A 27 9.29 1.93 5.46
C TYR A 27 9.22 3.02 4.40
N SER A 28 10.18 3.10 3.47
CA SER A 28 10.18 4.10 2.39
C SER A 28 9.31 3.72 1.18
N PHE A 29 8.58 2.60 1.23
CA PHE A 29 7.73 2.17 0.11
C PHE A 29 6.46 3.03 0.01
N SER A 30 5.97 3.26 -1.22
CA SER A 30 4.80 4.08 -1.52
C SER A 30 3.46 3.39 -1.19
N ASN A 31 3.33 2.90 0.04
CA ASN A 31 2.11 2.37 0.61
C ASN A 31 1.90 2.99 2.00
N PHE A 32 0.69 3.42 2.32
CA PHE A 32 0.34 3.94 3.65
C PHE A 32 0.55 2.92 4.78
N ARG A 33 0.64 1.63 4.44
CA ARG A 33 0.95 0.53 5.38
C ARG A 33 2.44 0.23 5.52
N ALA A 34 3.33 0.89 4.77
CA ALA A 34 4.76 0.54 4.74
C ALA A 34 5.40 0.54 6.14
N GLN A 35 5.08 1.52 6.98
CA GLN A 35 5.58 1.59 8.36
C GLN A 35 5.07 0.44 9.24
N GLU A 36 3.79 0.06 9.12
CA GLU A 36 3.23 -1.10 9.84
C GLU A 36 3.89 -2.41 9.39
N MET A 37 4.03 -2.60 8.09
CA MET A 37 4.68 -3.78 7.51
C MET A 37 6.15 -3.88 7.91
N ALA A 38 6.86 -2.75 7.92
CA ALA A 38 8.24 -2.65 8.38
C ALA A 38 8.35 -3.04 9.85
N TYR A 39 7.50 -2.50 10.72
CA TYR A 39 7.48 -2.84 12.14
C TYR A 39 7.19 -4.33 12.35
N ALA A 40 6.17 -4.87 11.68
CA ALA A 40 5.83 -6.30 11.77
C ALA A 40 6.98 -7.21 11.31
N THR A 41 7.68 -6.82 10.24
CA THR A 41 8.87 -7.52 9.75
C THR A 41 9.98 -7.52 10.78
N LEU A 42 10.30 -6.36 11.35
CA LEU A 42 11.33 -6.24 12.38
C LEU A 42 10.97 -7.03 13.64
N LEU A 43 9.69 -7.02 14.02
CA LEU A 43 9.18 -7.79 15.15
C LEU A 43 9.33 -9.30 14.90
N GLU A 44 8.97 -9.79 13.71
CA GLU A 44 9.16 -11.21 13.34
C GLU A 44 10.64 -11.60 13.40
N LEU A 45 11.53 -10.75 12.88
CA LEU A 45 12.97 -10.96 12.96
C LEU A 45 13.47 -10.96 14.42
N SER A 46 12.92 -10.12 15.30
CA SER A 46 13.28 -10.11 16.71
C SER A 46 12.85 -11.37 17.45
N HIS A 47 11.69 -11.94 17.10
CA HIS A 47 11.26 -13.21 17.68
C HIS A 47 12.16 -14.37 17.24
N LEU A 48 12.76 -14.30 16.05
CA LEU A 48 13.78 -15.26 15.64
C LEU A 48 15.08 -15.09 16.43
N ALA A 49 15.38 -13.89 16.90
CA ALA A 49 16.54 -13.61 17.75
C ALA A 49 16.36 -14.07 19.20
N ASP A 50 15.13 -14.06 19.72
CA ASP A 50 14.77 -14.50 21.07
C ASP A 50 14.42 -16.00 21.10
N GLY A 51 15.38 -16.85 20.72
CA GLY A 51 15.26 -18.31 20.77
C GLY A 51 15.39 -18.89 22.20
N PRO A 52 14.92 -20.13 22.45
CA PRO A 52 14.89 -20.73 23.79
C PRO A 52 16.27 -21.11 24.35
N LYS A 53 17.33 -21.11 23.53
CA LYS A 53 18.68 -21.53 23.94
C LYS A 53 19.60 -20.33 24.19
N GLU A 54 19.69 -19.41 23.24
CA GLU A 54 20.60 -18.27 23.29
C GLU A 54 19.98 -17.06 22.59
N ARG A 55 20.25 -15.86 23.12
CA ARG A 55 19.90 -14.60 22.47
C ARG A 55 20.86 -14.34 21.32
N ILE A 56 20.30 -14.16 20.14
CA ILE A 56 21.07 -13.88 18.93
C ILE A 56 21.16 -12.37 18.75
N PRO A 57 22.35 -11.79 18.50
CA PRO A 57 22.46 -10.37 18.19
C PRO A 57 21.72 -10.04 16.90
N MET A 58 21.00 -8.90 16.90
CA MET A 58 20.35 -8.33 15.72
C MET A 58 20.92 -6.93 15.47
N ILE A 59 21.41 -6.69 14.25
CA ILE A 59 21.99 -5.42 13.83
C ILE A 59 21.13 -4.82 12.72
N LEU A 60 20.74 -3.57 12.91
CA LEU A 60 19.98 -2.77 11.96
C LEU A 60 20.90 -1.73 11.33
N GLN A 61 21.12 -1.80 10.02
CA GLN A 61 21.81 -0.76 9.28
C GLN A 61 20.78 0.20 8.68
N SER A 62 20.83 1.46 9.08
CA SER A 62 19.97 2.53 8.55
C SER A 62 20.77 3.81 8.34
N TYR A 63 20.41 4.58 7.32
CA TYR A 63 20.89 5.95 7.12
C TYR A 63 20.17 6.96 8.01
N THR A 64 18.98 6.61 8.51
CA THR A 64 18.13 7.46 9.36
C THR A 64 17.78 6.76 10.69
N PRO A 65 18.76 6.48 11.56
CA PRO A 65 18.52 5.78 12.83
C PRO A 65 17.60 6.55 13.79
N GLU A 66 17.51 7.88 13.63
CA GLU A 66 16.62 8.78 14.39
C GLU A 66 15.14 8.62 14.02
N HIS A 67 14.81 7.85 12.98
CA HIS A 67 13.44 7.68 12.54
C HIS A 67 12.61 7.00 13.65
N ARG A 68 11.45 7.59 14.00
CA ARG A 68 10.61 7.14 15.14
C ARG A 68 10.30 5.65 15.13
N LEU A 69 10.08 5.06 13.95
CA LEU A 69 9.86 3.61 13.83
C LEU A 69 11.02 2.79 14.42
N LEU A 70 12.27 3.16 14.10
CA LEU A 70 13.46 2.45 14.58
C LEU A 70 13.71 2.72 16.07
N GLN A 71 13.46 3.96 16.52
CA GLN A 71 13.55 4.33 17.94
C GLN A 71 12.55 3.55 18.79
N ASN A 72 11.27 3.54 18.42
CA ASN A 72 10.23 2.79 19.12
C ASN A 72 10.49 1.28 19.10
N PHE A 73 11.03 0.75 17.99
CA PHE A 73 11.42 -0.65 17.88
C PHE A 73 12.58 -1.01 18.83
N SER A 74 13.58 -0.13 18.97
CA SER A 74 14.75 -0.38 19.84
C SER A 74 14.38 -0.58 21.32
N VAL A 75 13.28 0.02 21.76
CA VAL A 75 12.74 -0.09 23.13
C VAL A 75 11.52 -1.01 23.22
N PHE A 76 11.16 -1.71 22.13
CA PHE A 76 9.97 -2.55 22.02
C PHE A 76 8.64 -1.86 22.40
N ASP A 77 8.54 -0.54 22.22
CA ASP A 77 7.35 0.24 22.58
C ASP A 77 6.31 0.24 21.43
N PHE A 78 5.65 -0.92 21.29
CA PHE A 78 4.55 -1.08 20.34
C PHE A 78 3.33 -0.20 20.70
N ALA A 79 3.09 0.03 21.98
CA ALA A 79 1.92 0.77 22.44
C ALA A 79 1.98 2.24 22.00
N THR A 80 3.14 2.89 22.13
CA THR A 80 3.34 4.25 21.64
C THR A 80 3.34 4.27 20.11
N HIS A 81 4.05 3.35 19.46
CA HIS A 81 4.10 3.29 17.99
C HIS A 81 2.71 3.14 17.36
N SER A 82 1.89 2.24 17.89
CA SER A 82 0.52 2.00 17.38
C SER A 82 -0.38 3.23 17.54
N LYS A 83 -0.28 3.96 18.66
CA LYS A 83 -1.01 5.21 18.87
C LYS A 83 -0.63 6.29 17.86
N GLU A 84 0.67 6.47 17.62
CA GLU A 84 1.16 7.42 16.61
C GLU A 84 0.67 7.07 15.20
N MET A 85 0.74 5.79 14.82
CA MET A 85 0.25 5.30 13.53
C MET A 85 -1.26 5.50 13.35
N LEU A 86 -2.05 5.19 14.38
CA LEU A 86 -3.49 5.40 14.36
C LEU A 86 -3.85 6.89 14.28
N TYR A 87 -3.10 7.74 14.98
CA TYR A 87 -3.28 9.19 14.91
C TYR A 87 -3.04 9.71 13.49
N GLN A 88 -1.94 9.32 12.85
CA GLN A 88 -1.65 9.68 11.46
C GLN A 88 -2.72 9.15 10.49
N ARG A 89 -3.15 7.89 10.66
CA ARG A 89 -4.23 7.29 9.85
C ARG A 89 -5.53 8.06 9.95
N LYS A 90 -5.87 8.54 11.16
CA LYS A 90 -7.06 9.36 11.39
C LYS A 90 -6.95 10.72 10.69
N GLN A 91 -5.79 11.38 10.77
CA GLN A 91 -5.56 12.68 10.13
C GLN A 91 -5.64 12.63 8.61
N TYR A 92 -5.08 11.58 7.99
CA TYR A 92 -5.03 11.45 6.53
C TYR A 92 -6.14 10.58 5.93
N HIS A 93 -7.14 10.21 6.74
CA HIS A 93 -8.29 9.40 6.34
C HIS A 93 -7.88 8.08 5.66
N TYR A 94 -7.03 7.31 6.34
CA TYR A 94 -6.67 5.95 5.95
C TYR A 94 -7.39 4.91 6.84
N PRO A 95 -7.51 3.65 6.38
CA PRO A 95 -8.02 2.56 7.19
C PRO A 95 -7.32 2.48 8.56
N PRO A 96 -8.04 2.22 9.66
CA PRO A 96 -9.43 1.75 9.74
C PRO A 96 -10.51 2.86 9.75
N PHE A 97 -10.14 4.13 9.64
CA PHE A 97 -11.09 5.26 9.73
C PHE A 97 -11.80 5.58 8.42
N SER A 98 -11.32 5.00 7.31
CA SER A 98 -11.94 5.06 5.99
C SER A 98 -11.81 3.71 5.30
N ARG A 99 -12.55 3.51 4.21
CA ARG A 99 -12.30 2.42 3.26
C ARG A 99 -11.59 2.96 2.03
N ILE A 100 -10.84 2.10 1.36
CA ILE A 100 -10.11 2.47 0.16
C ILE A 100 -10.55 1.58 -0.99
N ILE A 101 -10.81 2.19 -2.14
CA ILE A 101 -10.99 1.48 -3.40
C ILE A 101 -9.87 1.91 -4.34
N GLN A 102 -9.13 0.95 -4.87
CA GLN A 102 -8.14 1.20 -5.91
C GLN A 102 -8.70 0.74 -7.25
N VAL A 103 -8.75 1.65 -8.21
CA VAL A 103 -9.14 1.35 -9.59
C VAL A 103 -7.89 1.36 -10.44
N ASN A 104 -7.57 0.22 -11.04
CA ASN A 104 -6.42 0.05 -11.91
C ASN A 104 -6.87 -0.09 -13.38
N PHE A 105 -6.21 0.64 -14.26
CA PHE A 105 -6.45 0.68 -15.69
C PHE A 105 -5.26 0.06 -16.42
N TYR A 106 -5.52 -0.87 -17.34
CA TYR A 106 -4.48 -1.63 -18.03
C TYR A 106 -4.65 -1.53 -19.54
N HIS A 107 -3.59 -1.14 -20.25
CA HIS A 107 -3.58 -1.15 -21.71
C HIS A 107 -2.16 -1.18 -22.29
N LYS A 108 -2.00 -1.67 -23.53
CA LYS A 108 -0.69 -1.69 -24.23
C LYS A 108 -0.24 -0.30 -24.71
N ASN A 109 -1.19 0.61 -24.95
CA ASN A 109 -0.94 1.99 -25.36
C ASN A 109 -1.13 2.94 -24.17
N GLN A 110 -0.06 3.66 -23.82
CA GLN A 110 0.00 4.60 -22.69
C GLN A 110 -1.01 5.75 -22.80
N GLN A 111 -1.14 6.37 -23.97
CA GLN A 111 -2.06 7.51 -24.17
C GLN A 111 -3.52 7.08 -23.98
N LYS A 112 -3.86 5.87 -24.45
CA LYS A 112 -5.21 5.32 -24.28
C LYS A 112 -5.54 5.05 -22.81
N VAL A 113 -4.65 4.40 -22.05
CA VAL A 113 -4.91 4.12 -20.62
C VAL A 113 -5.02 5.41 -19.82
N GLN A 114 -4.14 6.38 -20.08
CA GLN A 114 -4.17 7.68 -19.44
C GLN A 114 -5.48 8.41 -19.72
N LYS A 115 -5.92 8.46 -20.99
CA LYS A 115 -7.17 9.09 -21.39
C LYS A 115 -8.37 8.45 -20.70
N VAL A 116 -8.44 7.12 -20.67
CA VAL A 116 -9.52 6.39 -19.99
C VAL A 116 -9.52 6.65 -18.49
N ALA A 117 -8.35 6.65 -17.85
CA ALA A 117 -8.23 6.92 -16.42
C ALA A 117 -8.72 8.34 -16.07
N HIS A 118 -8.33 9.37 -16.85
CA HIS A 118 -8.83 10.73 -16.67
C HIS A 118 -10.33 10.86 -16.89
N LEU A 119 -10.87 10.27 -17.97
CA LEU A 119 -12.31 10.28 -18.21
C LEU A 119 -13.09 9.59 -17.09
N PHE A 120 -12.59 8.46 -16.58
CA PHE A 120 -13.21 7.78 -15.44
C PHE A 120 -13.18 8.65 -14.19
N ALA A 121 -12.06 9.31 -13.89
CA ALA A 121 -11.96 10.24 -12.78
C ALA A 121 -12.92 11.44 -12.93
N ASP A 122 -13.05 11.99 -14.15
CA ASP A 122 -13.96 13.09 -14.44
C ASP A 122 -15.44 12.74 -14.19
N LEU A 123 -15.84 11.49 -14.46
CA LEU A 123 -17.18 11.00 -14.14
C LEU A 123 -17.43 10.92 -12.62
N LEU A 124 -16.37 10.72 -11.83
CA LEU A 124 -16.45 10.59 -10.38
C LEU A 124 -16.34 11.94 -9.66
N ARG A 125 -15.59 12.90 -10.21
CA ARG A 125 -15.36 14.24 -9.60
C ARG A 125 -16.62 14.93 -9.05
N PRO A 126 -17.81 14.85 -9.65
CA PRO A 126 -19.01 15.48 -9.08
C PRO A 126 -19.46 14.89 -7.73
N SER A 127 -19.08 13.65 -7.43
CA SER A 127 -19.48 12.92 -6.21
C SER A 127 -18.38 12.82 -5.16
N PHE A 128 -17.17 13.30 -5.46
CA PHE A 128 -16.00 13.19 -4.58
C PHE A 128 -15.24 14.52 -4.49
N THR A 129 -14.53 14.71 -3.38
CA THR A 129 -13.60 15.82 -3.17
C THR A 129 -12.19 15.47 -3.63
N LEU A 130 -11.30 16.47 -3.74
CA LEU A 130 -9.88 16.27 -4.05
C LEU A 130 -9.17 15.40 -3.00
N GLU A 131 -9.67 15.35 -1.76
CA GLU A 131 -9.11 14.52 -0.69
C GLU A 131 -9.58 13.06 -0.75
N THR A 132 -10.75 12.81 -1.35
CA THR A 132 -11.36 11.48 -1.45
C THR A 132 -11.09 10.80 -2.79
N LEU A 133 -10.79 11.56 -3.84
CA LEU A 133 -10.41 11.05 -5.16
C LEU A 133 -8.98 11.46 -5.48
N LEU A 134 -8.03 10.54 -5.31
CA LEU A 134 -6.61 10.78 -5.58
C LEU A 134 -6.19 10.17 -6.92
N GLY A 135 -5.50 10.97 -7.74
CA GLY A 135 -5.13 10.61 -9.10
C GLY A 135 -6.14 11.11 -10.14
N PRO A 136 -6.14 10.56 -11.36
CA PRO A 136 -5.43 9.35 -11.79
C PRO A 136 -3.96 9.61 -12.10
N GLU A 137 -3.12 8.64 -11.76
CA GLU A 137 -1.66 8.71 -11.92
C GLU A 137 -1.10 7.38 -12.43
N ALA A 138 0.15 7.37 -12.88
CA ALA A 138 0.84 6.12 -13.18
C ALA A 138 1.04 5.32 -11.89
N ALA A 139 0.80 4.01 -11.93
CA ALA A 139 1.03 3.17 -10.77
C ALA A 139 2.52 3.16 -10.36
N SER A 140 2.81 2.84 -9.10
CA SER A 140 4.20 2.72 -8.58
C SER A 140 5.07 1.84 -9.48
N ILE A 141 4.47 0.83 -10.11
CA ILE A 141 5.07 0.08 -11.22
C ILE A 141 4.29 0.44 -12.50
N PRO A 142 4.78 1.39 -13.31
CA PRO A 142 4.00 1.98 -14.40
C PRO A 142 3.81 1.04 -15.60
N LYS A 143 4.61 -0.04 -15.70
CA LYS A 143 4.58 -0.98 -16.82
C LYS A 143 4.98 -2.38 -16.40
N ILE A 144 4.15 -3.38 -16.71
CA ILE A 144 4.41 -4.81 -16.49
C ILE A 144 4.09 -5.57 -17.77
N ASN A 145 5.00 -6.43 -18.25
CA ASN A 145 4.79 -7.26 -19.44
C ASN A 145 4.27 -6.48 -20.67
N ASN A 146 4.85 -5.29 -20.91
CA ASN A 146 4.45 -4.36 -21.97
C ASN A 146 3.03 -3.79 -21.87
N ILE A 147 2.41 -3.85 -20.69
CA ILE A 147 1.11 -3.25 -20.36
C ILE A 147 1.35 -2.06 -19.42
N TYR A 148 0.87 -0.89 -19.80
CA TYR A 148 0.90 0.31 -18.98
C TYR A 148 -0.22 0.28 -17.95
N ILE A 149 0.08 0.72 -16.74
CA ILE A 149 -0.81 0.68 -15.59
C ILE A 149 -0.99 2.09 -15.04
N PHE A 150 -2.24 2.55 -15.04
CA PHE A 150 -2.66 3.75 -14.32
C PHE A 150 -3.53 3.34 -13.14
N GLN A 151 -3.48 4.11 -12.08
CA GLN A 151 -4.27 3.89 -10.88
C GLN A 151 -5.03 5.14 -10.48
N LEU A 152 -6.15 4.93 -9.81
CA LEU A 152 -6.99 5.93 -9.19
C LEU A 152 -7.35 5.39 -7.80
N LEU A 153 -7.12 6.20 -6.76
CA LEU A 153 -7.42 5.82 -5.39
C LEU A 153 -8.64 6.60 -4.90
N ILE A 154 -9.60 5.89 -4.34
CA ILE A 154 -10.85 6.45 -3.84
C ILE A 154 -10.93 6.14 -2.35
N LYS A 155 -11.02 7.17 -1.51
CA LYS A 155 -11.25 7.06 -0.08
C LYS A 155 -12.73 7.25 0.19
N ILE A 156 -13.35 6.27 0.84
CA ILE A 156 -14.74 6.29 1.27
C ILE A 156 -14.74 6.65 2.75
N MET A 157 -15.23 7.85 3.06
CA MET A 157 -15.44 8.29 4.43
C MET A 157 -16.62 7.55 5.06
N PRO A 158 -16.67 7.41 6.41
CA PRO A 158 -17.78 6.75 7.11
C PRO A 158 -19.17 7.32 6.76
N GLU A 159 -19.23 8.61 6.45
CA GLU A 159 -20.46 9.33 6.07
C GLU A 159 -20.99 8.92 4.68
N MET A 160 -20.15 8.33 3.83
CA MET A 160 -20.50 7.98 2.46
C MET A 160 -21.14 6.59 2.40
N SER A 161 -22.28 6.46 1.73
CA SER A 161 -22.93 5.17 1.53
C SER A 161 -22.10 4.29 0.56
N PRO A 162 -21.60 3.11 0.99
CA PRO A 162 -20.83 2.22 0.12
C PRO A 162 -21.63 1.75 -1.10
N LYS A 163 -22.96 1.61 -0.97
CA LYS A 163 -23.84 1.23 -2.07
C LYS A 163 -23.86 2.30 -3.17
N LYS A 164 -24.01 3.58 -2.80
CA LYS A 164 -23.98 4.69 -3.76
C LYS A 164 -22.64 4.74 -4.51
N VAL A 165 -21.53 4.54 -3.80
CA VAL A 165 -20.20 4.50 -4.43
C VAL A 165 -20.07 3.33 -5.41
N LYS A 166 -20.55 2.14 -5.03
CA LYS A 166 -20.57 0.97 -5.91
C LYS A 166 -21.39 1.20 -7.17
N ASP A 167 -22.58 1.76 -7.04
CA ASP A 167 -23.48 2.04 -8.17
C ASP A 167 -22.87 3.11 -9.11
N LEU A 168 -22.21 4.12 -8.55
CA LEU A 168 -21.50 5.15 -9.30
C LEU A 168 -20.29 4.58 -10.07
N LEU A 169 -19.52 3.69 -9.44
CA LEU A 169 -18.39 3.02 -10.08
C LEU A 169 -18.85 2.09 -11.22
N GLY A 170 -19.94 1.33 -10.99
CA GLY A 170 -20.54 0.46 -11.99
C GLY A 170 -21.03 1.23 -13.21
N SER A 171 -21.86 2.25 -13.00
CA SER A 171 -22.39 3.09 -14.08
C SER A 171 -21.30 3.84 -14.84
N SER A 172 -20.22 4.27 -14.16
CA SER A 172 -19.06 4.89 -14.82
C SER A 172 -18.29 3.89 -15.67
N ALA A 173 -18.11 2.64 -15.20
CA ALA A 173 -17.46 1.59 -15.97
C ALA A 173 -18.26 1.20 -17.22
N GLU A 174 -19.59 1.09 -17.09
CA GLU A 174 -20.50 0.83 -18.21
C GLU A 174 -20.46 1.92 -19.28
N LYS A 175 -20.44 3.20 -18.88
CA LYS A 175 -20.30 4.34 -19.80
C LYS A 175 -18.98 4.31 -20.58
N ILE A 176 -17.89 3.84 -19.98
CA ILE A 176 -16.62 3.70 -20.70
C ILE A 176 -16.67 2.48 -21.63
N ALA A 177 -17.28 1.38 -21.19
CA ALA A 177 -17.41 0.16 -21.99
C ALA A 177 -18.29 0.35 -23.22
N SER A 178 -19.30 1.22 -23.17
CA SER A 178 -20.17 1.52 -24.32
C SER A 178 -19.46 2.29 -25.44
N ILE A 179 -18.34 2.95 -25.13
CA ILE A 179 -17.51 3.65 -26.12
C ILE A 179 -16.51 2.66 -26.70
N SER A 180 -16.79 2.16 -27.91
CA SER A 180 -15.99 1.14 -28.63
C SER A 180 -14.48 1.44 -28.67
N SER A 181 -14.07 2.70 -28.77
CA SER A 181 -12.65 3.08 -28.79
C SER A 181 -11.94 2.97 -27.43
N LEU A 182 -12.70 2.97 -26.33
CA LEU A 182 -12.21 2.96 -24.94
C LEU A 182 -12.41 1.61 -24.25
N SER A 183 -13.33 0.76 -24.73
CA SER A 183 -13.61 -0.57 -24.17
C SER A 183 -12.42 -1.54 -24.18
N THR A 184 -11.39 -1.25 -24.99
CA THR A 184 -10.13 -2.01 -25.03
C THR A 184 -9.31 -1.89 -23.74
N VAL A 185 -9.52 -0.85 -22.91
CA VAL A 185 -8.83 -0.68 -21.64
C VAL A 185 -9.48 -1.55 -20.57
N LYS A 186 -8.70 -2.44 -19.96
CA LYS A 186 -9.18 -3.28 -18.87
C LYS A 186 -9.20 -2.47 -17.57
N ILE A 187 -10.36 -2.39 -16.93
CA ILE A 187 -10.55 -1.73 -15.64
C ILE A 187 -10.69 -2.81 -14.56
N LYS A 188 -9.88 -2.74 -13.50
CA LYS A 188 -9.98 -3.60 -12.32
C LYS A 188 -10.26 -2.73 -11.11
N ILE A 189 -11.36 -3.00 -10.42
CA ILE A 189 -11.73 -2.33 -9.17
C ILE A 189 -11.37 -3.27 -8.02
N ASP A 190 -10.53 -2.81 -7.10
CA ASP A 190 -10.09 -3.53 -5.91
C ASP A 190 -10.62 -2.81 -4.67
N VAL A 191 -11.43 -3.50 -3.88
CA VAL A 191 -12.05 -2.93 -2.67
C VAL A 191 -11.23 -3.37 -1.47
N ASP A 192 -10.81 -2.41 -0.67
CA ASP A 192 -9.91 -2.60 0.47
C ASP A 192 -8.60 -3.31 0.05
N PRO A 193 -7.81 -2.70 -0.87
CA PRO A 193 -6.57 -3.31 -1.37
C PRO A 193 -5.58 -3.55 -0.22
N LEU A 194 -4.94 -4.72 -0.25
CA LEU A 194 -3.92 -5.15 0.72
C LEU A 194 -2.52 -4.67 0.35
#